data_AF-A0A927A0F0-F1
#
_entry.id   AF-A0A927A0F0-F1
#
_cell.length_a   1.000
_cell.length_b   1.000
_cell.length_c   1.000
_cell.angle_alpha   90.00
_cell.angle_beta   90.00
_cell.angle_gamma   90.00
#
_symmetry.space_group_name_H-M   'P 1'
#
loop_
_entity.id
_entity.type
_entity.pdbx_description
1 polymer ?
#
loop_
_entity_poly.entity_id
_entity_poly.type
_entity_poly.pdbx_seq_one_letter_code
_entity_poly.pdbx_strand_id
1 'polypeptide(L)'
;MTTELILNANEALKLGSQGAKVEQLQQILTALNLNPGKIDGDFGNKTLAAVKQFQQKQGLEADGVVGAKTQRSLNNALNNNLNNTLKQPIQNLNSGFYGGISGNLPLAGVTLIKEFEGLCLKAYPDPKTGNKPITIGWGTTRKKDGSEWKLGETITKEEAEDLLMMQLEKNYLPSLQKIPVWNELNANQQGALLSFGYNLGANFYGKPGFQSITRVLENKQWDQIEETFIKYRNPGSKVEAGLRRRRLAEAKLFLKPIAES
;
A
#
# COMPACT_ATOMS: atom_id res chain seq x y z
N MET A 1 -13.10 -1.31 -12.34
CA MET A 1 -12.86 -1.63 -13.76
C MET A 1 -12.27 -3.03 -13.81
N THR A 2 -12.81 -3.89 -14.67
CA THR A 2 -12.63 -5.35 -14.71
C THR A 2 -11.23 -5.74 -15.19
N THR A 3 -10.45 -6.38 -14.32
CA THR A 3 -9.06 -6.80 -14.56
C THR A 3 -9.00 -8.28 -14.99
N GLU A 4 -9.84 -8.74 -15.92
CA GLU A 4 -9.82 -10.13 -16.39
C GLU A 4 -9.81 -10.19 -17.93
N LEU A 5 -9.07 -11.16 -18.49
CA LEU A 5 -9.10 -11.43 -19.92
C LEU A 5 -10.36 -12.25 -20.26
N ILE A 6 -11.22 -11.73 -21.13
CA ILE A 6 -12.44 -12.41 -21.59
C ILE A 6 -12.32 -12.70 -23.09
N LEU A 7 -12.16 -13.99 -23.42
CA LEU A 7 -12.27 -14.53 -24.77
C LEU A 7 -13.62 -15.23 -24.94
N ASN A 8 -14.17 -15.17 -26.15
CA ASN A 8 -15.35 -15.95 -26.50
C ASN A 8 -15.00 -17.44 -26.68
N ALA A 9 -15.99 -18.34 -26.64
CA ALA A 9 -15.78 -19.79 -26.65
C ALA A 9 -14.94 -20.33 -27.83
N ASN A 10 -14.87 -19.61 -28.95
CA ASN A 10 -14.12 -19.99 -30.16
C ASN A 10 -12.93 -19.07 -30.46
N GLU A 11 -12.52 -18.24 -29.49
CA GLU A 11 -11.47 -17.24 -29.68
C GLU A 11 -10.18 -17.67 -28.99
N ALA A 12 -9.05 -17.43 -29.66
CA ALA A 12 -7.73 -17.65 -29.11
C ALA A 12 -6.77 -16.56 -29.57
N LEU A 13 -5.91 -16.09 -28.67
CA LEU A 13 -4.82 -15.17 -29.02
C LEU A 13 -3.55 -15.97 -29.29
N LYS A 14 -2.85 -15.66 -30.37
CA LYS A 14 -1.61 -16.34 -30.78
C LYS A 14 -0.69 -15.36 -31.51
N LEU A 15 0.51 -15.79 -31.86
CA LEU A 15 1.44 -14.99 -32.68
C LEU A 15 0.72 -14.40 -33.90
N GLY A 16 0.83 -13.07 -34.07
CA GLY A 16 0.15 -12.32 -35.13
C GLY A 16 -1.26 -11.82 -34.80
N SER A 17 -1.86 -12.21 -33.67
CA SER A 17 -3.07 -11.57 -33.16
C SER A 17 -2.80 -10.09 -32.81
N GLN A 18 -3.81 -9.24 -32.96
CA GLN A 18 -3.72 -7.81 -32.65
C GLN A 18 -4.96 -7.28 -31.92
N GLY A 19 -4.83 -6.12 -31.29
CA GLY A 19 -5.94 -5.33 -30.73
C GLY A 19 -6.08 -5.39 -29.21
N ALA A 20 -7.18 -4.84 -28.70
CA ALA A 20 -7.36 -4.59 -27.26
C ALA A 20 -7.22 -5.83 -26.37
N LYS A 21 -7.58 -7.03 -26.85
CA LYS A 21 -7.42 -8.28 -26.10
C LYS A 21 -5.96 -8.70 -25.97
N VAL A 22 -5.13 -8.40 -26.96
CA VAL A 22 -3.68 -8.61 -26.88
C VAL A 22 -3.06 -7.59 -25.92
N GLU A 23 -3.52 -6.34 -25.95
CA GLU A 23 -3.06 -5.33 -25.00
C GLU A 23 -3.35 -5.75 -23.55
N GLN A 24 -4.57 -6.24 -23.29
CA GLN A 24 -4.95 -6.81 -22.00
C GLN A 24 -4.07 -8.01 -21.62
N LEU A 25 -3.83 -8.93 -22.54
CA LEU A 25 -2.91 -10.04 -22.31
C LEU A 25 -1.50 -9.56 -21.91
N GLN A 26 -0.96 -8.56 -22.61
CA GLN A 26 0.36 -7.99 -22.31
C GLN A 26 0.38 -7.31 -20.93
N GLN A 27 -0.69 -6.60 -20.55
CA GLN A 27 -0.84 -6.02 -19.21
C GLN A 27 -0.83 -7.10 -18.12
N ILE A 28 -1.58 -8.20 -18.33
CA ILE A 28 -1.67 -9.32 -17.39
C ILE A 28 -0.32 -10.02 -17.25
N LEU A 29 0.36 -10.32 -18.37
CA LEU A 29 1.69 -10.94 -18.33
C LEU A 29 2.70 -10.06 -17.59
N THR A 30 2.64 -8.74 -17.79
CA THR A 30 3.48 -7.78 -17.06
C THR A 30 3.18 -7.80 -15.56
N ALA A 31 1.90 -7.81 -15.16
CA ALA A 31 1.48 -7.92 -13.76
C ALA A 31 1.95 -9.23 -13.09
N LEU A 32 2.12 -10.28 -13.88
CA LEU A 32 2.65 -11.58 -13.45
C LEU A 32 4.19 -11.65 -13.50
N ASN A 33 4.88 -10.52 -13.63
CA ASN A 33 6.34 -10.39 -13.72
C ASN A 33 6.95 -11.17 -14.90
N LEU A 34 6.21 -11.24 -16.01
CA LEU A 34 6.71 -11.73 -17.30
C LEU A 34 6.97 -10.54 -18.22
N ASN A 35 7.80 -10.72 -19.23
CA ASN A 35 8.17 -9.64 -20.16
C ASN A 35 7.56 -9.90 -21.55
N PRO A 36 6.34 -9.44 -21.83
CA PRO A 36 5.72 -9.59 -23.14
C PRO A 36 6.25 -8.58 -24.18
N GLY A 37 7.15 -7.68 -23.80
CA GLY A 37 7.57 -6.55 -24.63
C GLY A 37 6.76 -5.28 -24.33
N LYS A 38 6.55 -4.45 -25.35
CA LYS A 38 5.71 -3.26 -25.23
C LYS A 38 4.24 -3.68 -25.12
N ILE A 39 3.45 -2.87 -24.44
CA ILE A 39 1.98 -3.02 -24.38
C ILE A 39 1.44 -2.20 -25.55
N ASP A 40 1.43 -2.80 -26.73
CA ASP A 40 1.07 -2.18 -28.01
C ASP A 40 -0.12 -2.85 -28.70
N GLY A 41 -0.63 -3.93 -28.10
CA GLY A 41 -1.70 -4.72 -28.70
C GLY A 41 -1.22 -5.62 -29.84
N ASP A 42 0.08 -5.79 -30.07
CA ASP A 42 0.64 -6.68 -31.08
C ASP A 42 1.22 -7.95 -30.45
N PHE A 43 0.69 -9.12 -30.83
CA PHE A 43 1.18 -10.39 -30.31
C PHE A 43 2.41 -10.81 -31.11
N GLY A 44 3.56 -10.22 -30.76
CA GLY A 44 4.87 -10.51 -31.36
C GLY A 44 5.68 -11.58 -30.61
N ASN A 45 6.93 -11.78 -31.03
CA ASN A 45 7.82 -12.83 -30.48
C ASN A 45 8.06 -12.72 -28.97
N LYS A 46 8.08 -11.51 -28.40
CA LYS A 46 8.24 -11.31 -26.95
C LYS A 46 6.97 -11.74 -26.19
N THR A 47 5.79 -11.40 -26.71
CA THR A 47 4.51 -11.85 -26.15
C THR A 47 4.39 -13.37 -26.24
N LEU A 48 4.79 -13.97 -27.37
CA LEU A 48 4.87 -15.43 -27.54
C LEU A 48 5.77 -16.09 -26.50
N ALA A 49 6.98 -15.56 -26.30
CA ALA A 49 7.90 -16.07 -25.29
C ALA A 49 7.31 -15.98 -23.88
N ALA A 50 6.66 -14.86 -23.54
CA ALA A 50 6.02 -14.67 -22.24
C ALA A 50 4.83 -15.62 -22.03
N VAL A 51 4.01 -15.87 -23.05
CA VAL A 51 2.90 -16.84 -22.98
C VAL A 51 3.43 -18.27 -22.78
N LYS A 52 4.44 -18.68 -23.55
CA LYS A 52 5.06 -20.01 -23.37
C LYS A 52 5.68 -20.16 -21.99
N GLN A 53 6.37 -19.13 -21.50
CA GLN A 53 6.93 -19.12 -20.15
C GLN A 53 5.83 -19.23 -19.09
N PHE A 54 4.71 -18.53 -19.27
CA PHE A 54 3.55 -18.65 -18.39
C PHE A 54 2.98 -20.08 -18.40
N GLN A 55 2.71 -20.63 -19.58
CA GLN A 55 2.18 -21.98 -19.75
C GLN A 55 3.08 -23.03 -19.08
N GLN A 56 4.39 -22.95 -19.30
CA GLN A 56 5.38 -23.82 -18.62
C GLN A 56 5.30 -23.71 -17.10
N LYS A 57 5.26 -22.48 -16.56
CA LYS A 57 5.13 -22.25 -15.11
C LYS A 57 3.82 -22.83 -14.53
N GLN A 58 2.77 -22.92 -15.33
CA GLN A 58 1.45 -23.44 -14.93
C GLN A 58 1.25 -24.92 -15.26
N GLY A 59 2.27 -25.61 -15.78
CA GLY A 59 2.16 -27.03 -16.19
C GLY A 59 1.22 -27.26 -17.38
N LEU A 60 0.99 -26.23 -18.19
CA LEU A 60 0.25 -26.34 -19.44
C LEU A 60 1.20 -26.68 -20.59
N GLU A 61 0.64 -27.19 -21.69
CA GLU A 61 1.37 -27.29 -22.95
C GLU A 61 1.83 -25.89 -23.40
N ALA A 62 3.13 -25.74 -23.66
CA ALA A 62 3.77 -24.47 -23.99
C ALA A 62 3.67 -24.13 -25.48
N ASP A 63 2.47 -24.25 -26.04
CA ASP A 63 2.18 -24.05 -27.46
C ASP A 63 2.20 -22.57 -27.88
N GLY A 64 2.14 -21.64 -26.92
CA GLY A 64 2.08 -20.20 -27.16
C GLY A 64 0.71 -19.66 -27.57
N VAL A 65 -0.34 -20.48 -27.45
CA VAL A 65 -1.73 -20.12 -27.79
C VAL A 65 -2.53 -19.86 -26.51
N VAL A 66 -3.14 -18.69 -26.41
CA VAL A 66 -4.05 -18.33 -25.32
C VAL A 66 -5.47 -18.71 -25.70
N GLY A 67 -5.81 -19.99 -25.56
CA GLY A 67 -7.19 -20.50 -25.63
C GLY A 67 -7.87 -20.55 -24.25
N ALA A 68 -9.07 -21.12 -24.18
CA ALA A 68 -9.89 -21.13 -22.96
C ALA A 68 -9.18 -21.65 -21.69
N LYS A 69 -8.32 -22.68 -21.83
CA LYS A 69 -7.53 -23.23 -20.70
C LYS A 69 -6.49 -22.23 -20.20
N THR A 70 -5.70 -21.64 -21.11
CA THR A 70 -4.67 -20.66 -20.77
C THR A 70 -5.28 -19.35 -20.26
N GLN A 71 -6.39 -18.89 -20.85
CA GLN A 71 -7.15 -17.75 -20.36
C GLN A 71 -7.61 -17.95 -18.92
N ARG A 72 -8.24 -19.09 -18.61
CA ARG A 72 -8.66 -19.42 -17.25
C ARG A 72 -7.47 -19.42 -16.28
N SER A 73 -6.35 -20.00 -16.70
CA SER A 73 -5.12 -20.01 -15.89
C SER A 73 -4.56 -18.60 -15.67
N LEU A 74 -4.54 -17.74 -16.68
CA LEU A 74 -4.12 -16.34 -16.57
C LEU A 74 -5.01 -15.55 -15.61
N ASN A 75 -6.33 -15.66 -15.74
CA ASN A 75 -7.26 -14.98 -14.85
C ASN A 75 -7.13 -15.51 -13.42
N ASN A 76 -6.96 -16.82 -13.23
CA ASN A 76 -6.70 -17.39 -11.91
C ASN A 76 -5.35 -16.92 -11.33
N ALA A 77 -4.29 -16.88 -12.14
CA ALA A 77 -2.97 -16.42 -11.70
C ALA A 77 -2.98 -14.93 -11.37
N LEU A 78 -3.69 -14.12 -12.15
CA LEU A 78 -3.89 -12.70 -11.92
C LEU A 78 -4.77 -12.47 -10.71
N ASN A 79 -5.87 -13.19 -10.55
CA ASN A 79 -6.70 -13.15 -9.36
C ASN A 79 -5.94 -13.68 -8.14
N ASN A 80 -5.04 -14.63 -8.28
CA ASN A 80 -4.15 -15.07 -7.20
C ASN A 80 -3.04 -14.07 -6.94
N ASN A 81 -2.56 -13.30 -7.94
CA ASN A 81 -1.58 -12.24 -7.75
C ASN A 81 -2.25 -11.01 -7.13
N LEU A 82 -3.47 -10.67 -7.53
CA LEU A 82 -4.34 -9.65 -6.94
C LEU A 82 -4.79 -10.10 -5.56
N ASN A 83 -5.21 -11.33 -5.37
CA ASN A 83 -5.48 -11.92 -4.06
C ASN A 83 -4.21 -12.13 -3.28
N ASN A 84 -3.01 -12.23 -3.85
CA ASN A 84 -1.78 -12.12 -3.08
C ASN A 84 -1.47 -10.64 -2.83
N THR A 85 -1.87 -9.70 -3.65
CA THR A 85 -1.72 -8.27 -3.38
C THR A 85 -2.79 -7.77 -2.39
N LEU A 86 -3.90 -8.50 -2.24
CA LEU A 86 -5.08 -8.23 -1.40
C LEU A 86 -5.18 -9.19 -0.18
N LYS A 87 -4.55 -10.38 -0.23
CA LYS A 87 -4.22 -11.32 0.88
C LYS A 87 -2.75 -11.21 1.32
N GLN A 88 -1.97 -10.28 0.77
CA GLN A 88 -0.90 -9.62 1.54
C GLN A 88 -1.62 -8.57 2.39
N PRO A 89 -2.39 -9.06 3.37
CA PRO A 89 -1.89 -9.17 4.72
C PRO A 89 -1.71 -10.65 5.16
N ILE A 90 -0.46 -10.99 5.53
CA ILE A 90 -0.10 -12.06 6.48
C ILE A 90 -0.47 -13.50 6.03
N GLN A 91 0.32 -14.13 5.15
CA GLN A 91 0.41 -15.63 5.18
C GLN A 91 1.61 -16.29 4.47
N ASN A 92 2.54 -15.54 3.87
CA ASN A 92 3.82 -16.13 3.42
C ASN A 92 5.01 -15.24 3.78
N LEU A 93 5.25 -15.16 5.09
CA LEU A 93 6.58 -14.97 5.67
C LEU A 93 6.80 -16.08 6.69
N ASN A 94 7.21 -17.26 6.23
CA ASN A 94 8.07 -18.13 7.04
C ASN A 94 9.50 -17.58 7.06
N SER A 95 9.60 -16.29 7.40
CA SER A 95 10.76 -15.54 7.86
C SER A 95 10.23 -14.17 8.33
N GLY A 96 9.75 -14.11 9.58
CA GLY A 96 9.48 -12.94 10.42
C GLY A 96 9.12 -11.58 9.78
N PHE A 97 7.99 -11.03 10.24
CA PHE A 97 7.65 -9.59 10.31
C PHE A 97 6.91 -8.93 9.13
N TYR A 98 5.57 -8.92 9.20
CA TYR A 98 4.78 -7.73 8.88
C TYR A 98 3.60 -7.57 9.86
N GLY A 99 3.89 -6.88 10.96
CA GLY A 99 2.91 -6.33 11.91
C GLY A 99 3.59 -5.54 13.03
N GLY A 100 4.84 -5.12 12.83
CA GLY A 100 5.73 -4.67 13.89
C GLY A 100 6.24 -5.83 14.76
N ILE A 101 7.02 -5.51 15.79
CA ILE A 101 7.56 -6.46 16.79
C ILE A 101 6.52 -7.46 17.30
N SER A 102 5.28 -7.03 17.55
CA SER A 102 4.22 -7.86 18.14
C SER A 102 3.15 -8.33 17.17
N GLY A 103 3.20 -7.92 15.90
CA GLY A 103 2.20 -8.30 14.90
C GLY A 103 0.90 -7.47 14.93
N ASN A 104 0.79 -6.49 15.83
CA ASN A 104 -0.46 -5.77 16.12
C ASN A 104 -0.69 -4.50 15.29
N LEU A 105 0.22 -4.14 14.38
CA LEU A 105 0.06 -2.92 13.59
C LEU A 105 -1.07 -3.04 12.55
N PRO A 106 -1.98 -2.04 12.46
CA PRO A 106 -2.97 -1.99 11.39
C PRO A 106 -2.29 -1.68 10.05
N LEU A 107 -2.00 -2.73 9.29
CA LEU A 107 -1.17 -2.69 8.06
C LEU A 107 -1.71 -1.76 6.97
N ALA A 108 -3.04 -1.59 6.88
CA ALA A 108 -3.64 -0.64 5.95
C ALA A 108 -3.20 0.81 6.24
N GLY A 109 -3.04 1.16 7.53
CA GLY A 109 -2.47 2.43 7.94
C GLY A 109 -1.00 2.58 7.59
N VAL A 110 -0.21 1.51 7.77
CA VAL A 110 1.21 1.51 7.40
C VAL A 110 1.39 1.75 5.90
N THR A 111 0.56 1.10 5.08
CA THR A 111 0.56 1.29 3.62
C THR A 111 0.27 2.74 3.26
N LEU A 112 -0.73 3.34 3.92
CA LEU A 112 -1.09 4.73 3.69
C LEU A 112 0.01 5.71 4.12
N ILE A 113 0.70 5.46 5.23
CA ILE A 113 1.86 6.25 5.66
C ILE A 113 2.93 6.24 4.57
N LYS A 114 3.30 5.07 4.05
CA LYS A 114 4.33 4.92 3.01
C LYS A 114 3.95 5.69 1.72
N GLU A 115 2.67 5.74 1.37
CA GLU A 115 2.19 6.51 0.22
C GLU A 115 2.48 8.02 0.36
N PHE A 116 2.42 8.57 1.57
CA PHE A 116 2.59 10.01 1.81
C PHE A 116 3.98 10.45 2.26
N GLU A 117 4.73 9.63 3.00
CA GLU A 117 6.03 10.02 3.57
C GLU A 117 7.18 9.94 2.55
N GLY A 118 7.04 9.08 1.52
CA GLY A 118 8.11 8.84 0.54
C GLY A 118 9.31 8.09 1.14
N LEU A 119 10.01 7.31 0.31
CA LEU A 119 11.17 6.54 0.74
C LEU A 119 12.48 7.26 0.39
N CYS A 120 13.33 7.49 1.39
CA CYS A 120 14.68 8.01 1.19
C CYS A 120 15.73 7.07 1.80
N LEU A 121 16.45 6.32 0.95
CA LEU A 121 17.45 5.33 1.40
C LEU A 121 18.80 5.93 1.80
N LYS A 122 18.98 7.24 1.62
CA LYS A 122 20.17 7.98 2.01
C LYS A 122 19.78 9.06 3.00
N ALA A 123 20.50 9.15 4.11
CA ALA A 123 20.27 10.13 5.15
C ALA A 123 20.34 11.56 4.59
N TYR A 124 19.29 12.36 4.84
CA TYR A 124 19.15 13.72 4.33
C TYR A 124 18.88 14.71 5.50
N PRO A 125 19.33 15.97 5.38
CA PRO A 125 19.03 16.99 6.38
C PRO A 125 17.54 17.34 6.36
N ASP A 126 17.02 17.84 7.48
CA ASP A 126 15.63 18.29 7.54
C ASP A 126 15.35 19.32 6.42
N PRO A 127 14.36 19.07 5.53
CA PRO A 127 14.14 19.87 4.33
C PRO A 127 13.60 21.28 4.62
N LYS A 128 13.18 21.58 5.87
CA LYS A 128 12.70 22.92 6.26
C LYS A 128 13.82 23.79 6.84
N THR A 129 14.82 23.20 7.47
CA THR A 129 15.84 23.92 8.24
C THR A 129 17.26 23.72 7.71
N GLY A 130 17.49 22.72 6.85
CA GLY A 130 18.81 22.36 6.33
C GLY A 130 19.73 21.71 7.38
N ASN A 131 19.22 21.40 8.57
CA ASN A 131 19.99 20.95 9.73
C ASN A 131 19.38 19.69 10.37
N LYS A 132 19.79 19.37 11.60
CA LYS A 132 19.21 18.27 12.40
C LYS A 132 17.69 18.47 12.62
N PRO A 133 16.92 17.37 12.79
CA PRO A 133 17.37 15.99 12.77
C PRO A 133 17.61 15.46 11.36
N ILE A 134 18.64 14.61 11.22
CA ILE A 134 18.88 13.87 9.98
C ILE A 134 17.80 12.81 9.85
N THR A 135 17.15 12.77 8.68
CA THR A 135 16.02 11.89 8.40
C THR A 135 16.42 10.84 7.36
N ILE A 136 15.85 9.64 7.45
CA ILE A 136 16.05 8.54 6.50
C ILE A 136 14.82 7.63 6.46
N GLY A 137 14.76 6.73 5.48
CA GLY A 137 13.70 5.74 5.32
C GLY A 137 12.36 6.40 5.00
N TRP A 138 11.34 6.05 5.78
CA TRP A 138 9.99 6.60 5.69
C TRP A 138 9.75 7.79 6.63
N GLY A 139 10.80 8.57 6.94
CA GLY A 139 10.69 9.74 7.83
C GLY A 139 11.22 9.54 9.25
N THR A 140 12.08 8.55 9.51
CA THR A 140 12.67 8.35 10.85
C THR A 140 13.89 9.24 11.08
N THR A 141 14.04 9.73 12.31
CA THR A 141 15.15 10.59 12.77
C THR A 141 16.08 9.90 13.77
N ARG A 142 15.79 8.64 14.11
CA ARG A 142 16.51 7.83 15.11
C ARG A 142 16.75 6.41 14.59
N LYS A 143 17.87 5.82 14.98
CA LYS A 143 18.22 4.41 14.72
C LYS A 143 17.49 3.47 15.68
N LYS A 144 17.61 2.16 15.45
CA LYS A 144 16.99 1.11 16.29
C LYS A 144 17.42 1.21 17.77
N ASP A 145 18.64 1.66 18.03
CA ASP A 145 19.23 1.87 19.35
C ASP A 145 18.94 3.26 19.95
N GLY A 146 18.19 4.12 19.24
CA GLY A 146 17.87 5.48 19.66
C GLY A 146 18.93 6.53 19.32
N SER A 147 20.06 6.15 18.70
CA SER A 147 21.09 7.10 18.26
C SER A 147 20.65 7.92 17.04
N GLU A 148 21.32 9.04 16.77
CA GLU A 148 21.03 9.91 15.63
C GLU A 148 21.65 9.38 14.32
N TRP A 149 20.98 9.64 13.19
CA TRP A 149 21.56 9.41 11.86
C TRP A 149 22.64 10.44 11.53
N LYS A 150 23.61 10.03 10.71
CA LYS A 150 24.67 10.90 10.16
C LYS A 150 24.45 11.09 8.66
N LEU A 151 24.79 12.27 8.14
CA LEU A 151 24.73 12.55 6.71
C LEU A 151 25.61 11.56 5.93
N GLY A 152 25.07 11.07 4.82
CA GLY A 152 25.75 10.09 3.96
C GLY A 152 25.52 8.63 4.36
N GLU A 153 24.95 8.34 5.54
CA GLU A 153 24.53 6.98 5.89
C GLU A 153 23.42 6.51 4.93
N THR A 154 23.42 5.21 4.64
CA THR A 154 22.44 4.57 3.75
C THR A 154 21.85 3.35 4.42
N ILE A 155 20.61 3.03 4.07
CA ILE A 155 19.92 1.81 4.49
C ILE A 155 19.30 1.11 3.28
N THR A 156 19.04 -0.18 3.42
CA THR A 156 18.23 -0.94 2.46
C THR A 156 16.75 -0.58 2.61
N LYS A 157 15.95 -0.93 1.60
CA LYS A 157 14.48 -0.80 1.69
C LYS A 157 13.91 -1.64 2.84
N GLU A 158 14.45 -2.83 3.06
CA GLU A 158 14.05 -3.73 4.14
C GLU A 158 14.35 -3.10 5.51
N GLU A 159 15.54 -2.54 5.70
CA GLU A 159 15.90 -1.81 6.92
C GLU A 159 15.00 -0.60 7.16
N ALA A 160 14.63 0.12 6.10
CA ALA A 160 13.68 1.24 6.19
C ALA A 160 12.28 0.77 6.61
N GLU A 161 11.80 -0.37 6.10
CA GLU A 161 10.54 -0.97 6.48
C GLU A 161 10.56 -1.41 7.95
N ASP A 162 11.58 -2.14 8.37
CA ASP A 162 11.82 -2.53 9.75
C ASP A 162 11.79 -1.35 10.73
N LEU A 163 12.50 -0.28 10.38
CA LEU A 163 12.57 0.93 11.20
C LEU A 163 11.19 1.58 11.34
N LEU A 164 10.46 1.71 10.24
CA LEU A 164 9.09 2.25 10.27
C LEU A 164 8.20 1.39 11.17
N MET A 165 8.18 0.07 10.96
CA MET A 165 7.34 -0.84 11.73
C MET A 165 7.65 -0.77 13.21
N MET A 166 8.93 -0.81 13.59
CA MET A 166 9.34 -0.68 14.98
C MET A 166 8.90 0.65 15.59
N GLN A 167 9.07 1.75 14.85
CA GLN A 167 8.71 3.09 15.33
C GLN A 167 7.20 3.21 15.52
N LEU A 168 6.41 2.75 14.55
CA LEU A 168 4.94 2.77 14.64
C LEU A 168 4.47 1.97 15.86
N GLU A 169 5.03 0.79 16.10
CA GLU A 169 4.61 -0.03 17.22
C GLU A 169 5.08 0.51 18.58
N LYS A 170 6.32 0.97 18.69
CA LYS A 170 6.85 1.44 19.98
C LYS A 170 6.36 2.83 20.36
N ASN A 171 6.21 3.72 19.37
CA ASN A 171 6.08 5.16 19.63
C ASN A 171 4.72 5.74 19.25
N TYR A 172 3.94 5.07 18.39
CA TYR A 172 2.64 5.57 17.94
C TYR A 172 1.48 4.74 18.49
N LEU A 173 1.54 3.42 18.27
CA LEU A 173 0.47 2.49 18.64
C LEU A 173 0.07 2.58 20.12
N PRO A 174 0.98 2.70 21.11
CA PRO A 174 0.61 2.72 22.53
C PRO A 174 -0.20 3.95 22.93
N SER A 175 -0.04 5.08 22.23
CA SER A 175 -0.86 6.27 22.44
C SER A 175 -2.23 6.13 21.80
N LEU A 176 -2.30 5.53 20.61
CA LEU A 176 -3.54 5.32 19.88
C LEU A 176 -4.43 4.27 20.56
N GLN A 177 -3.84 3.22 21.11
CA GLN A 177 -4.53 2.19 21.90
C GLN A 177 -5.20 2.73 23.18
N LYS A 178 -4.84 3.94 23.63
CA LYS A 178 -5.50 4.62 24.76
C LYS A 178 -6.77 5.36 24.36
N ILE A 179 -7.07 5.49 23.07
CA ILE A 179 -8.33 6.06 22.60
C ILE A 179 -9.46 5.13 23.05
N PRO A 180 -10.48 5.60 23.79
CA PRO A 180 -11.48 4.73 24.42
C PRO A 180 -12.17 3.74 23.47
N VAL A 181 -12.46 4.18 22.24
CA VAL A 181 -13.14 3.34 21.23
C VAL A 181 -12.18 2.44 20.43
N TRP A 182 -10.87 2.48 20.68
CA TRP A 182 -9.85 1.82 19.85
C TRP A 182 -10.13 0.33 19.58
N ASN A 183 -10.53 -0.40 20.62
CA ASN A 183 -10.79 -1.84 20.53
C ASN A 183 -12.10 -2.18 19.80
N GLU A 184 -12.98 -1.19 19.59
CA GLU A 184 -14.20 -1.34 18.79
C GLU A 184 -13.96 -1.00 17.31
N LEU A 185 -12.88 -0.28 17.02
CA LEU A 185 -12.52 0.08 15.66
C LEU A 185 -12.01 -1.13 14.89
N ASN A 186 -12.45 -1.25 13.65
CA ASN A 186 -11.92 -2.25 12.74
C ASN A 186 -10.48 -1.89 12.28
N ALA A 187 -9.78 -2.84 11.66
CA ALA A 187 -8.39 -2.64 11.23
C ALA A 187 -8.18 -1.46 10.25
N ASN A 188 -9.17 -1.13 9.40
CA ASN A 188 -9.08 0.04 8.52
C ASN A 188 -9.20 1.34 9.30
N GLN A 189 -10.13 1.42 10.26
CA GLN A 189 -10.31 2.57 11.14
C GLN A 189 -9.08 2.81 12.01
N GLN A 190 -8.54 1.76 12.61
CA GLN A 190 -7.27 1.81 13.35
C GLN A 190 -6.11 2.27 12.46
N GLY A 191 -6.05 1.77 11.21
CA GLY A 191 -5.04 2.16 10.23
C GLY A 191 -5.12 3.63 9.83
N ALA A 192 -6.33 4.16 9.62
CA ALA A 192 -6.54 5.56 9.33
C ALA A 192 -6.06 6.46 10.48
N LEU A 193 -6.39 6.11 11.73
CA LEU A 193 -5.91 6.84 12.92
C LEU A 193 -4.40 6.72 13.11
N LEU A 194 -3.79 5.59 12.75
CA LEU A 194 -2.34 5.43 12.74
C LEU A 194 -1.67 6.39 11.76
N SER A 195 -2.17 6.48 10.53
CA SER A 195 -1.64 7.43 9.53
C SER A 195 -1.84 8.90 9.93
N PHE A 196 -3.01 9.22 10.49
CA PHE A 196 -3.33 10.54 11.02
C PHE A 196 -2.39 10.93 12.18
N GLY A 197 -2.24 10.03 13.15
CA GLY A 197 -1.33 10.19 14.29
C GLY A 197 0.15 10.23 13.88
N TYR A 198 0.53 9.54 12.81
CA TYR A 198 1.89 9.66 12.26
C TYR A 198 2.20 11.10 11.82
N ASN A 199 1.24 11.72 11.11
CA ASN A 199 1.41 13.07 10.56
C ASN A 199 1.31 14.19 11.59
N LEU A 200 0.41 14.05 12.56
CA LEU A 200 0.02 15.12 13.47
C LEU A 200 0.45 14.88 14.93
N GLY A 201 1.01 13.70 15.22
CA GLY A 201 1.42 13.25 16.54
C GLY A 201 0.43 12.23 17.13
N ALA A 202 0.96 11.11 17.66
CA ALA A 202 0.16 9.99 18.17
C ALA A 202 -0.71 10.33 19.39
N ASN A 203 -0.35 11.39 20.12
CA ASN A 203 -1.05 11.83 21.33
C ASN A 203 -2.18 12.83 21.04
N PHE A 204 -2.72 12.88 19.81
CA PHE A 204 -3.69 13.91 19.41
C PHE A 204 -5.01 13.85 20.21
N TYR A 205 -5.42 12.66 20.65
CA TYR A 205 -6.71 12.47 21.32
C TYR A 205 -6.76 13.26 22.63
N GLY A 206 -7.79 14.11 22.79
CA GLY A 206 -7.96 14.97 23.97
C GLY A 206 -7.01 16.17 24.04
N LYS A 207 -6.15 16.41 23.04
CA LYS A 207 -5.25 17.58 23.03
C LYS A 207 -5.94 18.85 22.52
N PRO A 208 -5.51 20.03 22.99
CA PRO A 208 -5.90 21.29 22.38
C PRO A 208 -5.61 21.30 20.86
N GLY A 209 -6.58 21.77 20.07
CA GLY A 209 -6.53 21.74 18.61
C GLY A 209 -7.13 20.47 17.98
N PHE A 210 -7.37 19.42 18.77
CA PHE A 210 -7.91 18.13 18.31
C PHE A 210 -9.32 17.83 18.83
N GLN A 211 -10.05 18.85 19.29
CA GLN A 211 -11.38 18.67 19.89
C GLN A 211 -12.40 18.06 18.91
N SER A 212 -12.35 18.45 17.63
CA SER A 212 -13.31 17.96 16.64
C SER A 212 -13.18 16.45 16.38
N ILE A 213 -11.95 15.95 16.21
CA ILE A 213 -11.72 14.51 16.05
C ILE A 213 -11.97 13.74 17.35
N THR A 214 -11.61 14.32 18.50
CA THR A 214 -11.88 13.72 19.81
C THR A 214 -13.38 13.48 19.97
N ARG A 215 -14.21 14.50 19.72
CA ARG A 215 -15.68 14.40 19.80
C ARG A 215 -16.26 13.36 18.84
N VAL A 216 -15.76 13.30 17.60
CA VAL A 216 -16.24 12.31 16.61
C VAL A 216 -15.92 10.89 17.05
N LEU A 217 -14.71 10.65 17.59
CA LEU A 217 -14.31 9.34 18.12
C LEU A 217 -15.13 8.96 19.36
N GLU A 218 -15.30 9.89 20.31
CA GLU A 218 -16.07 9.67 21.54
C GLU A 218 -17.52 9.30 21.27
N ASN A 219 -18.18 10.06 20.39
CA ASN A 219 -19.60 9.88 20.09
C ASN A 219 -19.87 8.93 18.93
N LYS A 220 -18.83 8.29 18.39
CA LYS A 220 -18.92 7.34 17.26
C LYS A 220 -19.62 7.91 16.03
N GLN A 221 -19.41 9.20 15.74
CA GLN A 221 -20.05 9.95 14.66
C GLN A 221 -19.31 9.75 13.33
N TRP A 222 -19.28 8.50 12.84
CA TRP A 222 -18.48 8.13 11.66
C TRP A 222 -18.89 8.87 10.39
N ASP A 223 -20.15 9.26 10.28
CA ASP A 223 -20.69 10.13 9.22
C ASP A 223 -19.96 11.48 9.11
N GLN A 224 -19.39 11.98 10.22
CA GLN A 224 -18.62 13.23 10.27
C GLN A 224 -17.11 13.05 10.10
N ILE A 225 -16.61 11.83 9.89
CA ILE A 225 -15.15 11.59 9.90
C ILE A 225 -14.43 12.31 8.76
N GLU A 226 -15.02 12.33 7.57
CA GLU A 226 -14.39 12.93 6.38
C GLU A 226 -14.23 14.44 6.55
N GLU A 227 -15.31 15.15 6.86
CA GLU A 227 -15.27 16.59 7.10
C GLU A 227 -14.35 16.95 8.27
N THR A 228 -14.28 16.07 9.28
CA THR A 228 -13.44 16.28 10.46
C THR A 228 -11.96 16.12 10.13
N PHE A 229 -11.57 15.10 9.39
CA PHE A 229 -10.18 14.92 8.94
C PHE A 229 -9.73 16.10 8.09
N ILE A 230 -10.57 16.59 7.16
CA ILE A 230 -10.26 17.71 6.27
C ILE A 230 -9.94 19.00 7.03
N LYS A 231 -10.41 19.18 8.27
CA LYS A 231 -10.06 20.35 9.12
C LYS A 231 -8.54 20.39 9.41
N TYR A 232 -7.88 19.24 9.48
CA TYR A 232 -6.45 19.11 9.78
C TYR A 232 -5.56 19.17 8.52
N ARG A 233 -5.81 20.18 7.67
CA ARG A 233 -5.09 20.40 6.40
C ARG A 233 -4.23 21.66 6.35
N ASN A 234 -4.24 22.46 7.41
CA ASN A 234 -3.54 23.75 7.50
C ASN A 234 -3.92 24.74 6.37
N PRO A 235 -5.14 25.33 6.41
CA PRO A 235 -5.63 26.23 5.38
C PRO A 235 -4.73 27.44 5.10
N GLY A 236 -4.56 27.79 3.83
CA GLY A 236 -3.72 28.91 3.37
C GLY A 236 -2.22 28.59 3.31
N SER A 237 -1.80 27.39 3.72
CA SER A 237 -0.40 26.98 3.65
C SER A 237 -0.04 26.39 2.27
N LYS A 238 1.25 26.47 1.90
CA LYS A 238 1.77 25.87 0.65
C LYS A 238 1.57 24.34 0.57
N VAL A 239 1.35 23.68 1.70
CA VAL A 239 1.17 22.21 1.80
C VAL A 239 -0.29 21.79 1.89
N GLU A 240 -1.24 22.74 1.92
CA GLU A 240 -2.66 22.48 2.13
C GLU A 240 -3.21 21.44 1.15
N ALA A 241 -2.90 21.57 -0.15
CA ALA A 241 -3.39 20.65 -1.17
C ALA A 241 -2.92 19.20 -0.91
N GLY A 242 -1.66 19.02 -0.50
CA GLY A 242 -1.10 17.71 -0.14
C GLY A 242 -1.75 17.14 1.11
N LEU A 243 -1.90 17.96 2.15
CA LEU A 243 -2.57 17.55 3.38
C LEU A 243 -4.05 17.21 3.15
N ARG A 244 -4.77 17.98 2.31
CA ARG A 244 -6.16 17.67 1.95
C ARG A 244 -6.28 16.30 1.28
N ARG A 245 -5.39 15.96 0.33
CA ARG A 245 -5.36 14.63 -0.28
C ARG A 245 -5.14 13.52 0.75
N ARG A 246 -4.21 13.74 1.69
CA ARG A 246 -3.94 12.80 2.77
C ARG A 246 -5.14 12.59 3.69
N ARG A 247 -5.76 13.68 4.15
CA ARG A 247 -6.96 13.63 5.01
C ARG A 247 -8.12 12.89 4.34
N LEU A 248 -8.34 13.11 3.04
CA LEU A 248 -9.36 12.38 2.27
C LEU A 248 -9.05 10.88 2.16
N ALA A 249 -7.78 10.51 1.92
CA ALA A 249 -7.38 9.11 1.84
C ALA A 249 -7.51 8.39 3.18
N GLU A 250 -7.14 9.05 4.28
CA GLU A 250 -7.34 8.54 5.64
C GLU A 250 -8.84 8.37 5.96
N ALA A 251 -9.70 9.33 5.60
CA ALA A 251 -11.14 9.24 5.81
C ALA A 251 -11.76 8.10 4.99
N LYS A 252 -11.37 7.97 3.72
CA LYS A 252 -11.79 6.87 2.85
C LYS A 252 -11.39 5.52 3.42
N LEU A 253 -10.19 5.40 3.97
CA LEU A 253 -9.76 4.19 4.65
C LEU A 253 -10.62 3.93 5.89
N PHE A 254 -10.84 4.94 6.74
CA PHE A 254 -11.64 4.81 7.96
C PHE A 254 -13.08 4.31 7.68
N LEU A 255 -13.72 4.84 6.63
CA LEU A 255 -15.08 4.48 6.23
C LEU A 255 -15.18 3.17 5.44
N LYS A 256 -14.04 2.56 5.07
CA LYS A 256 -14.05 1.32 4.30
C LYS A 256 -14.48 0.15 5.20
N PRO A 257 -15.61 -0.52 4.93
CA PRO A 257 -16.00 -1.69 5.68
C PRO A 257 -14.99 -2.81 5.49
N ILE A 258 -14.82 -3.65 6.51
CA ILE A 258 -14.16 -4.94 6.37
C ILE A 258 -15.25 -5.92 5.95
N ALA A 259 -15.00 -6.72 4.90
CA ALA A 259 -15.96 -7.75 4.51
C ALA A 259 -16.21 -8.66 5.71
N GLU A 260 -17.48 -8.87 6.05
CA GLU A 260 -17.84 -9.87 7.04
C GLU A 260 -17.37 -11.23 6.53
N SER A 261 -16.55 -11.90 7.34
CA SER A 261 -16.04 -13.25 7.11
C SER A 261 -17.11 -14.30 7.34
#